data_AF-A0A1Y2MQD0-F1
#
_entry.id   AF-A0A1Y2MQD0-F1
#
_cell.length_a   1.000
_cell.length_b   1.000
_cell.length_c   1.000
_cell.angle_alpha   90.00
_cell.angle_beta   90.00
_cell.angle_gamma   90.00
#
_symmetry.space_group_name_H-M   'P 1'
#
loop_
_entity.id
_entity.type
_entity.pdbx_description
1 polymer ?
#
loop_
_entity_poly.entity_id
_entity_poly.type
_entity_poly.pdbx_seq_one_letter_code
_entity_poly.pdbx_strand_id
1 'polypeptide(L)'
;MKIESRIFEICTGFFIIAALAYMFIAQEVVGTTALWLTAGLSLIIGTYFRFVSRRLEERPEDNPDGEISDGAGDVGFFSPGSYWPLGVAAAAALTAIGLAFWYAWLVVVGVTLILIAVGGLVFEYHRGVAHH
;
A
#
# COMPACT_ATOMS: atom_id res chain seq x y z
N MET A 1 15.99 9.50 0.19
CA MET A 1 14.59 9.97 0.28
C MET A 1 14.23 11.29 -0.40
N LYS A 2 15.17 12.18 -0.72
CA LYS A 2 14.83 13.42 -1.44
C LYS A 2 14.38 13.14 -2.88
N ILE A 3 14.98 12.15 -3.53
CA ILE A 3 14.68 11.78 -4.92
C ILE A 3 13.32 11.10 -4.99
N GLU A 4 13.04 10.17 -4.09
CA GLU A 4 11.81 9.39 -3.99
C GLU A 4 10.60 10.31 -3.76
N SER A 5 10.74 11.30 -2.88
CA SER A 5 9.74 12.36 -2.71
C SER A 5 9.53 13.16 -4.00
N ARG A 6 10.62 13.55 -4.67
CA ARG A 6 10.57 14.38 -5.88
C ARG A 6 9.89 13.67 -7.05
N ILE A 7 10.05 12.35 -7.18
CA ILE A 7 9.34 11.56 -8.20
C ILE A 7 7.82 11.71 -8.05
N PHE A 8 7.28 11.49 -6.84
CA PHE A 8 5.85 11.62 -6.61
C PHE A 8 5.34 13.05 -6.72
N GLU A 9 6.14 14.06 -6.34
CA GLU A 9 5.79 15.47 -6.54
C GLU A 9 5.69 15.84 -8.03
N ILE A 10 6.61 15.35 -8.86
CA ILE A 10 6.55 15.55 -10.32
C ILE A 10 5.32 14.85 -10.91
N CYS A 11 5.07 13.60 -10.53
CA CYS A 11 3.86 12.87 -10.96
C CYS A 11 2.58 13.63 -10.56
N THR A 12 2.55 14.18 -9.34
CA THR A 12 1.41 14.98 -8.86
C THR A 12 1.21 16.21 -9.73
N GLY A 13 2.27 16.96 -10.03
CA GLY A 13 2.21 18.10 -10.93
C GLY A 13 1.68 17.72 -12.31
N PHE A 14 2.19 16.62 -12.88
CA PHE A 14 1.72 16.10 -14.16
C PHE A 14 0.23 15.71 -14.11
N PHE A 15 -0.21 14.97 -13.09
CA PHE A 15 -1.61 14.53 -12.98
C PHE A 15 -2.57 15.70 -12.75
N ILE A 16 -2.16 16.75 -12.03
CA ILE A 16 -2.97 17.98 -11.90
C ILE A 16 -3.11 18.66 -13.27
N ILE A 17 -2.02 18.81 -14.00
CA ILE A 17 -2.05 19.43 -15.33
C ILE A 17 -2.91 18.59 -16.29
N ALA A 18 -2.76 17.27 -16.27
CA ALA A 18 -3.55 16.34 -17.07
C ALA A 18 -5.04 16.38 -16.67
N ALA A 19 -5.37 16.42 -15.39
CA ALA A 19 -6.76 16.51 -14.90
C ALA A 19 -7.43 17.80 -15.36
N LEU A 20 -6.72 18.93 -15.27
CA LEU A 20 -7.19 20.23 -15.77
C LEU A 20 -7.40 20.18 -17.29
N ALA A 21 -6.39 19.76 -18.06
CA ALA A 21 -6.49 19.67 -19.51
C ALA A 21 -7.65 18.75 -19.94
N TYR A 22 -7.76 17.57 -19.34
CA TYR A 22 -8.83 16.62 -19.63
C TYR A 22 -10.21 17.18 -19.29
N MET A 23 -10.35 17.85 -18.15
CA MET A 23 -11.61 18.48 -17.74
C MET A 23 -12.12 19.50 -18.77
N PHE A 24 -11.22 20.32 -19.35
CA PHE A 24 -11.61 21.31 -20.34
C PHE A 24 -11.82 20.74 -21.75
N ILE A 25 -11.04 19.72 -22.14
CA ILE A 25 -11.09 19.12 -23.48
C ILE A 25 -12.21 18.09 -23.60
N ALA A 26 -12.25 17.12 -22.70
CA ALA A 26 -13.18 15.99 -22.78
C ALA A 26 -14.54 16.31 -22.18
N GLN A 27 -14.60 17.23 -21.20
CA GLN A 27 -15.82 17.61 -20.49
C GLN A 27 -16.61 16.41 -19.92
N GLU A 28 -15.89 15.35 -19.53
CA GLU A 28 -16.45 14.08 -19.06
C GLU A 28 -16.10 13.88 -17.58
N VAL A 29 -17.11 13.60 -16.76
CA VAL A 29 -17.01 13.67 -15.28
C VAL A 29 -16.22 12.49 -14.70
N VAL A 30 -16.37 11.29 -15.24
CA VAL A 30 -15.76 10.05 -14.71
C VAL A 30 -14.24 10.10 -14.84
N GLY A 31 -13.72 10.41 -16.03
CA GLY A 31 -12.30 10.54 -16.32
C GLY A 31 -11.66 11.70 -15.57
N THR A 32 -12.33 12.86 -15.52
CA THR A 32 -11.87 13.99 -14.71
C THR A 32 -11.77 13.60 -13.24
N THR A 33 -12.77 12.90 -12.69
CA THR A 33 -12.77 12.45 -11.29
C THR A 33 -11.61 11.48 -11.04
N ALA A 34 -11.40 10.48 -11.92
CA ALA A 34 -10.32 9.51 -11.79
C ALA A 34 -8.93 10.18 -11.83
N LEU A 35 -8.72 11.17 -12.69
CA LEU A 35 -7.45 11.90 -12.77
C LEU A 35 -7.19 12.75 -11.53
N TRP A 36 -8.22 13.42 -10.99
CA TRP A 36 -8.10 14.16 -9.73
C TRP A 36 -7.80 13.25 -8.54
N LEU A 37 -8.44 12.07 -8.46
CA LEU A 37 -8.13 11.08 -7.42
C LEU A 37 -6.71 10.53 -7.57
N THR A 38 -6.24 10.34 -8.80
CA THR A 38 -4.85 9.90 -9.07
C THR A 38 -3.84 10.97 -8.65
N ALA A 39 -4.11 12.25 -8.93
CA ALA A 39 -3.32 13.37 -8.43
C ALA A 39 -3.33 13.43 -6.89
N GLY A 40 -4.49 13.18 -6.26
CA GLY A 40 -4.62 13.09 -4.81
C GLY A 40 -3.80 11.94 -4.21
N LEU A 41 -3.83 10.75 -4.83
CA LEU A 41 -3.04 9.60 -4.42
C LEU A 41 -1.53 9.91 -4.45
N SER A 42 -1.04 10.45 -5.57
CA SER A 42 0.38 10.82 -5.68
C SER A 42 0.76 11.95 -4.71
N LEU A 43 -0.16 12.87 -4.43
CA LEU A 43 0.06 13.95 -3.47
C LEU A 43 0.19 13.41 -2.04
N ILE A 44 -0.67 12.47 -1.63
CA ILE A 44 -0.60 11.84 -0.30
C ILE A 44 0.75 11.14 -0.13
N ILE A 45 1.17 10.34 -1.11
CA ILE A 45 2.45 9.62 -1.07
C ILE A 45 3.63 10.59 -1.10
N GLY A 46 3.63 11.55 -2.02
CA GLY A 46 4.72 12.52 -2.18
C GLY A 46 4.91 13.41 -0.95
N THR A 47 3.83 13.94 -0.38
CA THR A 47 3.90 14.79 0.82
C THR A 47 4.34 14.00 2.05
N TYR A 48 3.95 12.73 2.18
CA TYR A 48 4.48 11.83 3.20
C TYR A 48 6.00 11.67 3.07
N PHE A 49 6.51 11.30 1.89
CA PHE A 49 7.95 11.17 1.68
C PHE A 49 8.71 12.50 1.85
N ARG A 50 8.10 13.64 1.51
CA ARG A 50 8.67 14.96 1.77
C ARG A 50 8.82 15.23 3.26
N PHE A 51 7.84 14.80 4.06
CA PHE A 51 7.92 14.92 5.52
C PHE A 51 9.03 14.03 6.08
N VAL A 52 9.08 12.75 5.66
CA VAL A 52 10.09 11.82 6.16
C VAL A 52 11.51 12.23 5.72
N SER A 53 11.70 12.68 4.48
CA SER A 53 13.01 13.12 3.98
C SER A 53 13.57 14.37 4.67
N ARG A 54 12.72 15.16 5.33
CA ARG A 54 13.14 16.30 6.15
C ARG A 54 13.49 15.91 7.59
N ARG A 55 13.05 14.74 8.03
CA ARG A 55 13.18 14.27 9.41
C ARG A 55 14.26 13.21 9.58
N LEU A 56 14.50 12.38 8.56
CA LEU A 56 15.56 11.37 8.56
C LEU A 56 16.86 11.94 8.01
N GLU A 57 17.96 11.45 8.57
CA GLU A 57 19.31 11.67 8.05
C GLU A 57 19.51 10.90 6.73
N GLU A 58 20.59 11.23 6.03
CA GLU A 58 20.97 10.57 4.81
C GLU A 58 21.30 9.10 5.07
N ARG A 59 20.64 8.20 4.34
CA ARG A 59 20.81 6.76 4.51
C ARG A 59 21.96 6.28 3.64
N PRO A 60 22.58 5.13 3.94
CA PRO A 60 23.60 4.54 3.06
C PRO A 60 23.11 4.36 1.61
N GLU A 61 21.81 4.08 1.42
CA GLU A 61 21.15 3.98 0.12
C GLU A 61 21.12 5.29 -0.70
N ASP A 62 21.20 6.43 -0.03
CA ASP A 62 21.17 7.76 -0.64
C ASP A 62 22.60 8.27 -0.97
N ASN A 63 23.64 7.66 -0.39
CA ASN A 63 25.03 8.07 -0.56
C ASN A 63 25.65 7.44 -1.83
N PRO A 64 26.05 8.22 -2.85
CA PRO A 64 26.69 7.68 -4.05
C PRO A 64 28.06 7.03 -3.79
N ASP A 65 28.72 7.40 -2.69
CA ASP A 65 30.03 6.86 -2.27
C ASP A 65 29.89 5.87 -1.08
N GLY A 66 28.68 5.36 -0.81
CA GLY A 66 28.42 4.45 0.30
C GLY A 66 29.14 3.11 0.16
N GLU A 67 29.74 2.63 1.26
CA GLU A 67 30.38 1.32 1.29
C GLU A 67 29.42 0.22 1.75
N ILE A 68 29.70 -1.04 1.40
CA ILE A 68 28.86 -2.19 1.82
C ILE A 68 28.79 -2.30 3.35
N SER A 69 29.87 -1.93 4.03
CA SER A 69 29.96 -1.87 5.50
C SER A 69 28.94 -0.93 6.14
N ASP A 70 28.52 0.12 5.44
CA ASP A 70 27.59 1.12 5.97
C ASP A 70 26.18 0.55 6.19
N GLY A 71 25.84 -0.56 5.52
CA GLY A 71 24.59 -1.30 5.65
C GLY A 71 24.66 -2.58 6.49
N ALA A 72 25.78 -2.85 7.17
CA ALA A 72 26.05 -4.14 7.84
C ALA A 72 25.24 -4.42 9.13
N GLY A 73 24.22 -3.61 9.43
CA GLY A 73 23.34 -3.80 10.59
C GLY A 73 22.20 -4.79 10.34
N ASP A 74 21.46 -5.10 11.41
CA ASP A 74 20.24 -5.90 11.31
C ASP A 74 19.15 -5.11 10.55
N VAL A 75 18.63 -5.70 9.46
CA VAL A 75 17.61 -5.06 8.61
C VAL A 75 16.23 -5.03 9.29
N GLY A 76 15.95 -6.02 10.14
CA GLY A 76 14.69 -6.18 10.85
C GLY A 76 14.15 -7.61 10.81
N PHE A 77 12.90 -7.76 11.22
CA PHE A 77 12.22 -9.06 11.24
C PHE A 77 11.56 -9.37 9.89
N PHE A 78 11.82 -10.57 9.36
CA PHE A 78 11.14 -11.12 8.20
C PHE A 78 10.46 -12.43 8.58
N SER A 79 9.21 -12.60 8.13
CA SER A 79 8.49 -13.87 8.24
C SER A 79 9.27 -14.97 7.49
N PRO A 80 9.74 -16.05 8.15
CA PRO A 80 10.43 -17.14 7.47
C PRO A 80 9.46 -18.02 6.65
N GLY A 81 8.16 -17.96 6.96
CA GLY A 81 7.09 -18.67 6.29
C GLY A 81 5.76 -18.39 6.98
N SER A 82 4.70 -18.18 6.19
CA SER A 82 3.34 -17.96 6.67
C SER A 82 2.33 -18.48 5.66
N TYR A 83 1.34 -19.23 6.14
CA TYR A 83 0.21 -19.70 5.33
C TYR A 83 -0.97 -18.72 5.33
N TRP A 84 -0.95 -17.73 6.23
CA TRP A 84 -2.06 -16.77 6.35
C TRP A 84 -2.30 -15.91 5.10
N PRO A 85 -1.27 -15.49 4.32
CA PRO A 85 -1.51 -14.79 3.05
C PRO A 85 -2.35 -15.61 2.06
N LEU A 86 -2.16 -16.94 2.01
CA LEU A 86 -2.99 -17.83 1.20
C LEU A 86 -4.43 -17.88 1.72
N GLY A 87 -4.60 -17.93 3.05
CA GLY A 87 -5.91 -17.86 3.69
C GLY A 87 -6.67 -16.57 3.38
N VAL A 88 -5.99 -15.41 3.44
CA VAL A 88 -6.56 -14.10 3.08
C VAL A 88 -6.97 -14.08 1.62
N ALA A 89 -6.11 -14.57 0.71
CA ALA A 89 -6.42 -14.64 -0.72
C ALA A 89 -7.63 -15.52 -1.02
N ALA A 90 -7.72 -16.71 -0.41
CA ALA A 90 -8.85 -17.62 -0.56
C ALA A 90 -10.15 -17.02 -0.01
N ALA A 91 -10.11 -16.38 1.15
CA ALA A 91 -11.26 -15.72 1.75
C ALA A 91 -11.74 -14.52 0.91
N ALA A 92 -10.82 -13.74 0.36
CA ALA A 92 -11.14 -12.65 -0.57
C ALA A 92 -11.77 -13.17 -1.86
N ALA A 93 -11.23 -14.25 -2.44
CA ALA A 93 -11.80 -14.89 -3.64
C ALA A 93 -13.21 -15.41 -3.40
N LEU A 94 -13.45 -16.09 -2.26
CA LEU A 94 -14.79 -16.56 -1.88
C LEU A 94 -15.78 -15.40 -1.70
N THR A 95 -15.34 -14.31 -1.06
CA THR A 95 -16.15 -13.10 -0.90
C THR A 95 -16.50 -12.48 -2.26
N ALA A 96 -15.54 -12.43 -3.19
CA ALA A 96 -15.75 -11.94 -4.55
C ALA A 96 -16.77 -12.79 -5.32
N ILE A 97 -16.72 -14.13 -5.19
CA ILE A 97 -17.73 -15.03 -5.77
C ILE A 97 -19.11 -14.75 -5.17
N GLY A 98 -19.19 -14.57 -3.84
CA GLY A 98 -20.45 -14.20 -3.18
C GLY A 98 -21.03 -12.89 -3.70
N LEU A 99 -20.19 -11.88 -3.93
CA LEU A 99 -20.61 -10.60 -4.50
C LEU A 99 -21.03 -10.73 -5.97
N ALA A 100 -20.28 -11.48 -6.78
CA ALA A 100 -20.55 -11.65 -8.21
C ALA A 100 -21.90 -12.32 -8.49
N PHE A 101 -22.30 -13.32 -7.69
CA PHE A 101 -23.57 -14.04 -7.83
C PHE A 101 -24.67 -13.54 -6.88
N TRP A 102 -24.41 -12.48 -6.11
CA TRP A 102 -25.33 -11.91 -5.12
C TRP A 102 -25.81 -12.92 -4.04
N TYR A 103 -24.92 -13.82 -3.64
CA TYR A 103 -25.18 -14.77 -2.54
C TYR A 103 -24.86 -14.10 -1.19
N ALA A 104 -25.84 -13.40 -0.62
CA ALA A 104 -25.67 -12.66 0.63
C ALA A 104 -25.08 -13.49 1.78
N TRP A 105 -25.48 -14.76 1.91
CA TRP A 105 -24.94 -15.67 2.91
C TRP A 105 -23.44 -15.96 2.70
N LEU A 106 -23.01 -16.12 1.45
CA LEU A 106 -21.61 -16.39 1.11
C LEU A 106 -20.74 -15.14 1.30
N VAL A 107 -21.29 -13.95 1.07
CA VAL A 107 -20.62 -12.68 1.38
C VAL A 107 -20.36 -12.57 2.89
N VAL A 108 -21.37 -12.85 3.73
CA VAL A 108 -21.21 -12.82 5.19
C VAL A 108 -20.16 -13.83 5.66
N VAL A 109 -20.19 -15.06 5.13
CA VAL A 109 -19.17 -16.08 5.42
C VAL A 109 -17.80 -15.63 4.96
N GLY A 110 -17.68 -15.13 3.73
CA GLY A 110 -16.41 -14.67 3.15
C GLY A 110 -15.78 -13.53 3.96
N VAL A 111 -16.55 -12.51 4.31
CA VAL A 111 -16.08 -11.40 5.16
C VAL A 111 -15.63 -11.91 6.54
N THR A 112 -16.37 -12.85 7.14
CA THR A 112 -15.97 -13.47 8.41
C THR A 112 -14.63 -14.20 8.28
N LEU A 113 -14.44 -14.95 7.19
CA LEU A 113 -13.18 -15.64 6.90
C LEU A 113 -12.03 -14.65 6.67
N ILE A 114 -12.26 -13.52 5.99
CA ILE A 114 -11.25 -12.46 5.84
C ILE A 114 -10.82 -11.95 7.20
N LEU A 115 -11.76 -11.64 8.09
CA LEU A 115 -11.45 -11.13 9.44
C LEU A 115 -10.61 -12.14 10.24
N ILE A 116 -10.95 -13.43 10.17
CA ILE A 116 -10.18 -14.49 10.82
C ILE A 116 -8.79 -14.61 10.22
N ALA A 117 -8.66 -14.62 8.89
CA ALA A 117 -7.38 -14.78 8.21
C ALA A 117 -6.45 -13.58 8.43
N VAL A 118 -6.99 -12.36 8.40
CA VAL A 118 -6.24 -11.13 8.71
C VAL A 118 -5.85 -11.11 10.18
N GLY A 119 -6.75 -11.47 11.09
CA GLY A 119 -6.42 -11.61 12.51
C GLY A 119 -5.29 -12.62 12.74
N GLY A 120 -5.36 -13.77 12.07
CA GLY A 120 -4.30 -14.79 12.08
C GLY A 120 -2.96 -14.25 11.59
N LEU A 121 -2.95 -13.54 10.46
CA LEU A 121 -1.75 -12.92 9.88
C LEU A 121 -1.12 -11.89 10.82
N VAL A 122 -1.93 -11.00 11.41
CA VAL A 122 -1.45 -9.92 12.30
C VAL A 122 -0.92 -10.48 13.62
N PHE A 123 -1.60 -11.48 14.18
CA PHE A 123 -1.23 -12.05 15.47
C PHE A 123 -0.18 -13.17 15.38
N GLU A 124 0.17 -13.65 14.20
CA GLU A 124 1.03 -14.83 13.99
C GLU A 124 2.29 -14.83 14.86
N TYR A 125 3.02 -13.72 14.87
CA TYR A 125 4.29 -13.55 15.60
C TYR A 125 4.15 -12.93 16.98
N HIS A 126 2.92 -12.69 17.43
CA HIS A 126 2.60 -12.06 18.72
C HIS A 126 1.85 -13.02 19.67
N ARG A 127 1.97 -14.34 19.46
CA ARG A 127 1.37 -15.35 20.35
C ARG A 127 2.35 -15.82 21.41
N GLY A 128 1.94 -15.75 22.67
CA GLY A 128 2.65 -16.37 23.79
C GLY A 128 2.51 -17.89 23.79
N VAL A 129 3.25 -18.55 24.69
CA VAL A 129 3.14 -19.99 24.91
C VAL A 129 1.73 -20.31 25.44
N ALA A 130 1.12 -21.40 24.97
CA ALA A 130 -0.14 -21.87 25.52
C ALA A 130 0.03 -22.15 27.03
N HIS A 131 -0.93 -21.69 27.84
CA HIS A 131 -0.84 -21.78 29.30
C HIS A 131 -0.97 -23.22 29.85
N HIS A 132 -1.30 -24.20 29.01
CA HIS A 132 -1.53 -25.61 29.36
C HIS A 132 -1.04 -26.55 28.26
#